data_AF-A0A2M9W6R6-F1
#
_entry.id   AF-A0A2M9W6R6-F1
#
_cell.length_a   1.000
_cell.length_b   1.000
_cell.length_c   1.000
_cell.angle_alpha   90.00
_cell.angle_beta   90.00
_cell.angle_gamma   90.00
#
_symmetry.space_group_name_H-M   'P 1'
#
loop_
_entity.id
_entity.type
_entity.pdbx_description
1 polymer ?
#
loop_
_entity_poly.entity_id
_entity_poly.type
_entity_poly.pdbx_seq_one_letter_code
_entity_poly.pdbx_strand_id
1 'polypeptide(L)'
;MKRRTRINYTPEQKAIIWDRYKQGDSLHDIARMFDRFHSSIMPTIHQTGGYRPPVRKRHRLALTLDEREEISRGLVAKLSIRDIAASLSRAPSTISREVRRHGGAKQYRAAKADTAAWENALRPKPCKLIESPTLCKIIAEKMH
;
A
#
# COMPACT_ATOMS: atom_id res chain seq x y z
N MET A 1 4.71 4.26 -37.21
CA MET A 1 5.44 4.25 -35.92
C MET A 1 5.07 3.00 -35.14
N LYS A 2 6.06 2.23 -34.66
CA LYS A 2 5.82 1.01 -33.86
C LYS A 2 5.30 1.43 -32.47
N ARG A 3 4.07 1.02 -32.11
CA ARG A 3 3.46 1.38 -30.82
C ARG A 3 4.21 0.66 -29.70
N ARG A 4 4.95 1.41 -28.87
CA ARG A 4 5.64 0.84 -27.70
C ARG A 4 4.61 0.50 -26.62
N THR A 5 4.74 -0.68 -26.01
CA THR A 5 3.88 -1.12 -24.90
C THR A 5 4.19 -0.35 -23.63
N ARG A 6 3.17 -0.20 -22.76
CA ARG A 6 3.28 0.44 -21.45
C ARG A 6 4.17 -0.41 -20.54
N ILE A 7 5.19 0.21 -19.96
CA ILE A 7 6.02 -0.43 -18.91
C ILE A 7 5.36 -0.18 -17.55
N ASN A 8 5.32 -1.22 -16.72
CA ASN A 8 5.14 -1.09 -15.28
C ASN A 8 6.52 -1.17 -14.61
N TYR A 9 7.03 -0.04 -14.12
CA TYR A 9 8.33 -0.01 -13.46
C TYR A 9 8.29 -0.80 -12.15
N THR A 10 9.30 -1.65 -11.95
CA THR A 10 9.48 -2.38 -10.68
C THR A 10 9.83 -1.41 -9.53
N PRO A 11 9.66 -1.80 -8.26
CA PRO A 11 10.09 -0.97 -7.13
C PRO A 11 11.56 -0.55 -7.21
N GLU A 12 12.44 -1.42 -7.69
CA GLU A 12 13.87 -1.19 -7.87
C GLU A 12 14.12 -0.16 -8.98
N GLN A 13 13.43 -0.28 -10.12
CA GLN A 13 13.52 0.69 -11.20
C GLN A 13 13.01 2.07 -10.77
N LYS A 14 11.91 2.12 -10.01
CA LYS A 14 11.42 3.36 -9.41
C LYS A 14 12.43 3.97 -8.44
N ALA A 15 13.13 3.14 -7.65
CA ALA A 15 14.19 3.62 -6.77
C ALA A 15 15.31 4.30 -7.57
N ILE A 16 15.78 3.67 -8.65
CA ILE A 16 16.79 4.24 -9.56
C ILE A 16 16.33 5.58 -10.14
N ILE A 17 15.08 5.65 -10.63
CA ILE A 17 14.48 6.90 -11.15
C ILE A 17 14.57 8.01 -10.09
N TRP A 18 14.18 7.71 -8.85
CA TRP A 18 14.22 8.67 -7.75
C TRP A 18 15.64 9.05 -7.32
N ASP A 19 16.59 8.11 -7.33
CA ASP A 19 17.99 8.36 -6.99
C ASP A 19 18.64 9.32 -8.01
N ARG A 20 18.37 9.11 -9.30
CA ARG A 20 18.85 9.96 -10.39
C ARG A 20 18.21 11.33 -10.39
N TYR A 21 16.90 11.40 -10.17
CA TYR A 21 16.18 12.66 -10.03
C TYR A 21 16.72 13.50 -8.85
N LYS A 22 17.05 12.83 -7.73
CA LYS A 22 17.68 13.50 -6.58
C LYS A 22 19.09 14.02 -6.88
N GLN A 23 19.83 13.37 -7.78
CA GLN A 23 21.15 13.82 -8.24
C GLN A 23 21.09 15.02 -9.20
N GLY A 24 19.90 15.39 -9.67
CA GLY A 24 19.69 16.51 -10.60
C GLY A 24 19.64 16.10 -12.07
N ASP A 25 19.65 14.80 -12.38
CA ASP A 25 19.55 14.31 -13.75
C ASP A 25 18.22 14.73 -14.37
N SER A 26 18.24 15.14 -15.64
CA SER A 26 17.02 15.53 -16.35
C SER A 26 16.11 14.34 -16.58
N LEU A 27 14.78 14.56 -16.62
CA LEU A 27 13.82 13.49 -16.92
C LEU A 27 14.08 12.82 -18.28
N HIS A 28 14.73 13.52 -19.22
CA HIS A 28 15.11 12.97 -20.52
C HIS A 28 16.26 11.97 -20.39
N ASP A 29 17.27 12.29 -19.59
CA ASP A 29 18.44 11.44 -19.39
C ASP A 29 18.07 10.18 -18.60
N ILE A 30 17.28 10.34 -17.55
CA ILE A 30 16.73 9.22 -16.78
C ILE A 30 15.90 8.31 -17.69
N ALA A 31 15.06 8.88 -18.56
CA ALA A 31 14.24 8.06 -19.47
C ALA A 31 15.06 7.34 -20.53
N ARG A 32 16.14 7.96 -21.02
CA ARG A 32 17.07 7.33 -21.97
C ARG A 32 17.73 6.09 -21.37
N MET A 33 17.99 6.05 -20.06
CA MET A 33 18.52 4.87 -19.37
C MET A 33 17.58 3.64 -19.47
N PHE A 34 16.28 3.86 -19.62
CA PHE A 34 15.28 2.79 -19.76
C PHE A 34 14.85 2.56 -21.22
N ASP A 35 15.51 3.19 -22.20
CA ASP A 35 15.04 3.30 -23.59
C ASP A 35 13.58 3.80 -23.66
N ARG A 36 13.32 4.91 -22.97
CA ARG A 36 11.99 5.54 -22.91
C ARG A 36 12.07 7.05 -23.09
N PHE A 37 10.91 7.64 -23.37
CA PHE A 37 10.72 9.08 -23.37
C PHE A 37 10.37 9.59 -21.96
N HIS A 38 10.73 10.85 -21.67
CA HIS A 38 10.51 11.48 -20.37
C HIS A 38 9.05 11.39 -19.90
N SER A 39 8.08 11.39 -20.83
CA SER A 39 6.65 11.25 -20.56
C SER A 39 6.29 9.93 -19.87
N SER A 40 7.11 8.89 -20.00
CA SER A 40 6.92 7.61 -19.31
C SER A 40 7.32 7.68 -17.83
N ILE A 41 8.27 8.55 -17.48
CA ILE A 41 8.79 8.69 -16.11
C ILE A 41 8.09 9.82 -15.35
N MET A 42 7.67 10.87 -16.05
CA MET A 42 7.01 12.04 -15.47
C MET A 42 5.91 11.70 -14.45
N PRO A 43 4.99 10.75 -14.70
CA PRO A 43 3.99 10.36 -13.70
C PRO A 43 4.59 9.86 -12.38
N THR A 44 5.74 9.18 -12.43
CA THR A 44 6.42 8.65 -11.22
C THR A 44 6.92 9.76 -10.30
N ILE A 45 7.33 10.90 -10.87
CA ILE A 45 7.86 12.05 -10.12
C ILE A 45 6.74 13.04 -9.76
N HIS A 46 5.89 13.40 -10.73
CA HIS A 46 4.92 14.48 -10.56
C HIS A 46 3.69 14.06 -9.76
N GLN A 47 3.32 12.77 -9.74
CA GLN A 47 2.19 12.27 -8.94
C GLN A 47 2.37 12.54 -7.45
N THR A 48 3.61 12.64 -6.97
CA THR A 48 3.94 12.97 -5.58
C THR A 48 4.49 14.39 -5.41
N GLY A 49 4.29 15.26 -6.41
CA GLY A 49 4.74 16.65 -6.38
C GLY A 49 6.26 16.81 -6.43
N GLY A 50 6.99 15.84 -6.97
CA GLY A 50 8.46 15.88 -7.03
C GLY A 50 9.16 15.42 -5.75
N TYR A 51 8.41 15.01 -4.73
CA TYR A 51 8.97 14.46 -3.50
C TYR A 51 8.92 12.94 -3.51
N ARG A 52 10.05 12.30 -3.20
CA ARG A 52 10.12 10.84 -3.13
C ARG A 52 9.19 10.33 -2.02
N PRO A 53 8.17 9.52 -2.35
CA PRO A 53 7.30 8.97 -1.31
C PRO A 53 8.12 8.08 -0.36
N PRO A 54 7.84 8.14 0.95
CA PRO A 54 8.55 7.32 1.93
C PRO A 54 8.30 5.84 1.66
N VAL A 55 9.32 5.02 1.88
CA VAL A 55 9.17 3.56 1.78
C VAL A 55 8.14 3.12 2.81
N ARG A 56 7.14 2.38 2.32
CA ARG A 56 6.04 1.90 3.16
C ARG A 56 6.58 0.87 4.15
N LYS A 57 6.34 1.10 5.44
CA LYS A 57 6.74 0.19 6.51
C LYS A 57 5.51 -0.28 7.27
N ARG A 58 5.51 -1.55 7.66
CA ARG A 58 4.50 -2.08 8.57
C ARG A 58 4.83 -1.67 10.00
N HIS A 59 3.80 -1.51 10.81
CA HIS A 59 3.97 -1.40 12.25
C HIS A 59 4.54 -2.71 12.80
N ARG A 60 5.43 -2.65 13.80
CA ARG A 60 6.09 -3.84 14.38
C ARG A 60 5.13 -4.90 14.92
N LEU A 61 3.95 -4.46 15.36
CA LEU A 61 2.90 -5.35 15.90
C LEU A 61 1.91 -5.85 14.83
N ALA A 62 2.06 -5.44 13.57
CA ALA A 62 1.21 -5.92 12.50
C ALA A 62 1.55 -7.39 12.20
N LEU A 63 0.52 -8.19 11.87
CA LEU A 63 0.74 -9.54 11.40
C LEU A 63 1.55 -9.52 10.11
N THR A 64 2.50 -10.42 10.01
CA THR A 64 3.30 -10.73 8.82
C THR A 64 2.49 -11.61 7.86
N LEU A 65 3.00 -11.83 6.64
CA LEU A 65 2.37 -12.75 5.70
C LEU A 65 2.40 -14.18 6.26
N ASP A 66 3.55 -14.60 6.80
CA ASP A 66 3.73 -15.95 7.36
C ASP A 66 2.77 -16.23 8.53
N GLU A 67 2.60 -15.27 9.44
CA GLU A 67 1.62 -15.38 10.52
C GLU A 67 0.19 -15.49 9.97
N ARG A 68 -0.15 -14.78 8.88
CA ARG A 68 -1.46 -14.91 8.23
C ARG A 68 -1.63 -16.26 7.55
N GLU A 69 -0.58 -16.83 6.99
CA GLU A 69 -0.62 -18.18 6.42
C GLU A 69 -0.87 -19.21 7.50
N GLU A 70 -0.21 -19.10 8.65
CA GLU A 70 -0.42 -20.00 9.78
C GLU A 70 -1.85 -19.90 10.31
N ILE A 71 -2.42 -18.69 10.39
CA ILE A 71 -3.85 -18.50 10.68
C ILE A 71 -4.71 -19.23 9.64
N SER A 72 -4.40 -19.09 8.36
CA SER A 72 -5.16 -19.73 7.28
C SER A 72 -5.11 -21.26 7.39
N ARG A 73 -3.92 -21.84 7.64
CA ARG A 73 -3.73 -23.30 7.80
C ARG A 73 -4.43 -23.81 9.05
N GLY A 74 -4.28 -23.11 10.18
CA GLY A 74 -4.93 -23.46 11.44
C GLY A 74 -6.46 -23.46 11.34
N LEU A 75 -7.04 -22.50 10.61
CA LEU A 75 -8.48 -22.48 10.35
C LEU A 75 -8.95 -23.68 9.50
N VAL A 76 -8.18 -24.06 8.48
CA VAL A 76 -8.48 -25.25 7.66
C VAL A 76 -8.37 -26.54 8.47
N ALA A 77 -7.37 -26.62 9.35
CA ALA A 77 -7.19 -27.70 10.32
C ALA A 77 -8.22 -27.70 11.46
N LYS A 78 -9.18 -26.76 11.46
CA LYS A 78 -10.23 -26.59 12.50
C LYS A 78 -9.66 -26.36 13.91
N LEU A 79 -8.46 -25.80 14.02
CA LEU A 79 -7.90 -25.39 15.31
C LEU A 79 -8.69 -24.22 15.90
N SER A 80 -8.70 -24.13 17.24
CA SER A 80 -9.34 -22.98 17.88
C SER A 80 -8.51 -21.71 17.70
N ILE A 81 -9.16 -20.54 17.76
CA ILE A 81 -8.46 -19.25 17.70
C ILE A 81 -7.39 -19.13 18.80
N ARG A 82 -7.62 -19.77 19.97
CA ARG A 82 -6.66 -19.75 21.08
C ARG A 82 -5.43 -20.59 20.77
N ASP A 83 -5.58 -21.73 20.10
CA ASP A 83 -4.45 -22.61 19.76
C ASP A 83 -3.56 -21.96 18.70
N ILE A 84 -4.18 -21.36 17.67
CA ILE A 84 -3.46 -20.59 16.64
C ILE A 84 -2.75 -19.37 17.27
N ALA A 85 -3.38 -18.73 18.26
CA ALA A 85 -2.78 -17.61 18.97
C ALA A 85 -1.58 -18.03 19.82
N ALA A 86 -1.66 -19.19 20.46
CA ALA A 86 -0.57 -19.76 21.23
C ALA A 86 0.62 -20.12 20.33
N SER A 87 0.39 -20.75 19.17
CA SER A 87 1.47 -21.11 18.23
C SER A 87 2.19 -19.88 17.67
N LEU A 88 1.45 -18.81 17.41
CA LEU A 88 2.01 -17.55 16.90
C LEU A 88 2.52 -16.59 17.98
N SER A 89 2.38 -16.94 19.27
CA SER A 89 2.67 -16.02 20.38
C SER A 89 1.96 -14.67 20.25
N ARG A 90 0.70 -14.68 19.80
CA ARG A 90 -0.13 -13.49 19.62
C ARG A 90 -1.34 -13.52 20.56
N ALA A 91 -1.92 -12.35 20.82
CA ALA A 91 -3.17 -12.28 21.57
C ALA A 91 -4.32 -12.94 20.76
N PRO A 92 -5.17 -13.79 21.38
CA PRO A 92 -6.33 -14.39 20.71
C PRO A 92 -7.28 -13.35 20.09
N SER A 93 -7.37 -12.17 20.70
CA SER A 93 -8.17 -11.05 20.19
C SER A 93 -7.63 -10.47 18.88
N THR A 94 -6.32 -10.55 18.63
CA THR A 94 -5.70 -10.14 17.36
C THR A 94 -6.15 -11.07 16.23
N ILE A 95 -6.03 -12.38 16.44
CA ILE A 95 -6.42 -13.38 15.45
C ILE A 95 -7.94 -13.33 15.21
N SER A 96 -8.74 -13.23 16.27
CA SER A 96 -10.20 -13.12 16.13
C SER A 96 -10.61 -11.91 15.30
N ARG A 97 -10.00 -10.73 15.53
CA ARG A 97 -10.29 -9.51 14.75
C ARG A 97 -9.83 -9.64 13.30
N GLU A 98 -8.65 -10.21 13.07
CA GLU A 98 -8.12 -10.48 11.73
C GLU A 98 -9.08 -11.37 10.92
N VAL A 99 -9.44 -12.53 11.48
CA VAL A 99 -10.33 -13.50 10.83
C VAL A 99 -11.71 -12.89 10.57
N ARG A 100 -12.28 -12.19 11.55
CA ARG A 100 -13.59 -11.53 11.41
C ARG A 100 -13.59 -10.46 10.32
N ARG A 101 -12.54 -9.63 10.25
CA ARG A 101 -12.40 -8.58 9.23
C ARG A 101 -12.37 -9.14 7.82
N HIS A 102 -11.85 -10.35 7.63
CA HIS A 102 -11.64 -10.99 6.33
C HIS A 102 -12.67 -12.09 6.00
N GLY A 103 -13.90 -11.97 6.51
CA GLY A 103 -15.02 -12.85 6.13
C GLY A 103 -15.18 -14.11 6.98
N GLY A 104 -14.47 -14.20 8.10
CA GLY A 104 -14.56 -15.30 9.05
C GLY A 104 -13.78 -16.55 8.61
N ALA A 105 -13.88 -17.62 9.41
CA ALA A 105 -13.06 -18.82 9.27
C ALA A 105 -13.17 -19.50 7.88
N LYS A 106 -14.37 -19.47 7.27
CA LYS A 106 -14.62 -20.13 5.98
C LYS A 106 -14.03 -19.37 4.78
N GLN A 107 -13.99 -18.04 4.85
CA GLN A 107 -13.60 -17.18 3.73
C GLN A 107 -12.18 -16.60 3.88
N TYR A 108 -11.55 -16.79 5.05
CA TYR A 108 -10.22 -16.27 5.33
C TYR A 108 -9.19 -16.81 4.32
N ARG A 109 -8.39 -15.89 3.77
CA ARG A 109 -7.27 -16.16 2.87
C ARG A 109 -6.12 -15.22 3.20
N ALA A 110 -4.95 -15.79 3.51
CA ALA A 110 -3.77 -15.04 3.96
C ALA A 110 -3.36 -13.95 2.96
N ALA A 111 -3.18 -14.28 1.69
CA ALA A 111 -2.78 -13.33 0.66
C ALA A 111 -3.76 -12.16 0.49
N LYS A 112 -5.08 -12.44 0.53
CA LYS A 112 -6.11 -11.40 0.43
C LYS A 112 -6.09 -10.48 1.65
N ALA A 113 -5.93 -11.05 2.84
CA ALA A 113 -5.81 -10.28 4.08
C ALA A 113 -4.55 -9.40 4.09
N ASP A 114 -3.44 -9.92 3.57
CA ASP A 114 -2.16 -9.21 3.48
C ASP A 114 -2.21 -8.01 2.51
N THR A 115 -2.76 -8.22 1.31
CA THR A 115 -3.00 -7.14 0.34
C THR A 115 -3.90 -6.06 0.92
N ALA A 116 -5.02 -6.46 1.53
CA ALA A 116 -5.94 -5.51 2.16
C ALA A 116 -5.29 -4.75 3.32
N ALA A 117 -4.39 -5.37 4.08
CA ALA A 117 -3.64 -4.68 5.14
C ALA A 117 -2.73 -3.59 4.55
N TRP A 118 -2.07 -3.86 3.42
CA TRP A 118 -1.33 -2.83 2.70
C TRP A 118 -2.25 -1.73 2.16
N GLU A 119 -3.35 -2.05 1.48
CA GLU A 119 -4.25 -1.02 0.94
C GLU A 119 -4.81 -0.11 2.04
N ASN A 120 -5.26 -0.69 3.16
CA ASN A 120 -5.80 0.07 4.29
C ASN A 120 -4.75 0.96 4.99
N ALA A 121 -3.46 0.58 4.93
CA ALA A 121 -2.38 1.40 5.46
C ALA A 121 -2.17 2.71 4.65
N LEU A 122 -2.70 2.81 3.42
CA LEU A 122 -2.76 4.09 2.69
C LEU A 122 -3.78 5.06 3.30
N ARG A 123 -4.60 4.59 4.24
CA ARG A 123 -5.70 5.33 4.86
C ARG A 123 -6.50 6.09 3.80
N PRO A 124 -7.16 5.38 2.86
CA PRO A 124 -7.93 5.98 1.77
C PRO A 124 -9.25 6.58 2.31
N LYS A 125 -9.14 7.50 3.27
CA LYS A 125 -10.26 8.32 3.71
C LYS A 125 -10.32 9.50 2.76
N PRO A 126 -11.46 9.77 2.11
CA PRO A 126 -11.60 10.98 1.31
C PRO A 126 -11.39 12.20 2.23
N CYS A 127 -10.90 13.30 1.64
CA CYS A 127 -10.72 14.52 2.39
C CYS A 127 -12.07 14.98 2.94
N LYS A 128 -12.12 15.39 4.22
CA LYS A 128 -13.36 15.87 4.87
C LYS A 128 -14.06 16.98 4.09
N LEU A 129 -13.29 17.80 3.37
CA LEU A 129 -13.79 18.87 2.50
C LEU A 129 -14.55 18.34 1.28
N ILE A 130 -14.18 17.16 0.77
CA ILE A 130 -14.91 16.50 -0.32
C ILE A 130 -16.23 15.95 0.20
N GLU A 131 -16.24 15.41 1.43
CA GLU A 131 -17.44 14.82 2.05
C GLU A 131 -18.43 15.87 2.60
N SER A 132 -17.96 17.07 2.95
CA SER A 132 -18.76 18.11 3.62
C SER A 132 -18.68 19.47 2.90
N PRO A 133 -19.64 19.76 2.00
CA PRO A 133 -19.74 21.07 1.36
C PRO A 133 -19.99 22.22 2.36
N THR A 134 -20.66 21.94 3.48
CA THR A 134 -20.90 22.92 4.54
C THR A 134 -19.60 23.35 5.23
N LEU A 135 -18.68 22.41 5.48
CA LEU A 135 -17.36 22.70 6.02
C LEU A 135 -16.53 23.59 5.08
N CYS A 136 -16.61 23.36 3.77
CA CYS A 136 -15.96 24.22 2.78
C CYS A 136 -16.45 25.67 2.84
N LYS A 137 -17.77 25.89 2.98
CA LYS A 137 -18.34 27.24 3.11
C LYS A 137 -17.85 27.95 4.37
N ILE A 138 -17.88 27.26 5.53
CA ILE A 138 -17.40 27.82 6.81
C ILE A 138 -15.91 28.19 6.73
N ILE A 139 -15.09 27.35 6.10
CA ILE A 139 -13.66 27.65 5.93
C ILE A 139 -13.47 28.85 5.00
N ALA A 140 -14.20 28.92 3.88
CA ALA A 140 -14.12 30.05 2.96
C ALA A 140 -14.49 31.38 3.66
N GLU A 141 -15.57 31.39 4.45
CA GLU A 141 -15.99 32.55 5.26
C GLU A 141 -14.93 32.97 6.29
N LYS A 142 -14.14 32.03 6.84
CA LYS A 142 -13.06 32.32 7.80
C LYS A 142 -11.73 32.72 7.17
N MET A 143 -11.56 32.52 5.85
CA MET A 143 -10.36 32.91 5.12
C MET A 143 -10.47 34.32 4.52
N HIS A 144 -11.65 34.94 4.63
CA HIS A 144 -11.91 36.36 4.35
C HIS A 144 -11.89 37.16 5.66
#